data_AF-A0A813IDU2-F1
#
_entry.id   AF-A0A813IDU2-F1
#
_cell.length_a   1.000
_cell.length_b   1.000
_cell.length_c   1.000
_cell.angle_alpha   90.00
_cell.angle_beta   90.00
_cell.angle_gamma   90.00
#
_symmetry.space_group_name_H-M   'P 1'
#
loop_
_entity.id
_entity.type
_entity.pdbx_description
1 polymer ?
#
loop_
_entity_poly.entity_id
_entity_poly.type
_entity_poly.pdbx_seq_one_letter_code
_entity_poly.pdbx_strand_id
1 'polypeptide(L)'
;MAEANVNDGIKERRQELIKRLNKEHEGIKGSAKQPKLQNHTQMKFTVADKIVSGGKAIYEFWTADQVNSSKIAELESTAPAAPQEEQTDVELFKKTMIEHNIDPSLFGVGKAKPIEQLALEVQTGASRLMLDATEHKKLVRVVDVVVLKLRPAGAAASEAPRLLIEMEEKFPDGRTRPTLRLPGTKREPHENARQTAERILSEMLNIKPEMVTFDFSNVVRQEEEIDSPSFPGVRTVYRKELVECIVSTTDPALLLQVGITNNKGFQAADSSGNTKMFEWMTEREAESKQVKLKVVGSNISTLVRAPIGMDEEALADHLKGLGVDPSLYGKDGAKTLKEFSSELIKGETRFGKGANGDNLVVTEVVVLIIRNDGPTTLVQTHQVSPSGDINSKPRLPGAKRRPDENQFLSARRIIKRQLEIDDNAVRISGD
;
A
#
# COMPACT_ATOMS: atom_id res chain seq x y z
N MET A 1 -14.09 32.97 12.48
CA MET A 1 -14.97 31.87 12.90
C MET A 1 -15.05 30.71 11.89
N ALA A 2 -14.29 30.71 10.79
CA ALA A 2 -14.34 29.66 9.75
C ALA A 2 -13.44 28.41 10.00
N GLU A 3 -12.60 28.39 11.04
CA GLU A 3 -11.66 27.27 11.26
C GLU A 3 -12.26 26.04 11.99
N ALA A 4 -13.51 26.12 12.47
CA ALA A 4 -14.09 25.05 13.28
C ALA A 4 -14.50 23.79 12.47
N ASN A 5 -14.82 23.93 11.17
CA ASN A 5 -15.44 22.87 10.37
C ASN A 5 -14.46 22.06 9.50
N VAL A 6 -13.27 22.60 9.18
CA VAL A 6 -12.16 21.86 8.50
C VAL A 6 -11.53 20.78 9.40
N ASN A 7 -12.05 20.61 10.61
CA ASN A 7 -11.37 19.95 11.71
C ASN A 7 -11.42 18.41 11.63
N ASP A 8 -12.42 17.78 11.02
CA ASP A 8 -12.57 16.32 11.15
C ASP A 8 -11.60 15.54 10.24
N GLY A 9 -11.38 15.98 9.01
CA GLY A 9 -10.31 15.43 8.17
C GLY A 9 -8.91 15.74 8.71
N ILE A 10 -8.71 16.89 9.36
CA ILE A 10 -7.46 17.22 10.06
C ILE A 10 -7.28 16.34 11.30
N LYS A 11 -8.32 16.12 12.11
CA LYS A 11 -8.31 15.27 13.30
C LYS A 11 -7.99 13.83 12.93
N GLU A 12 -8.63 13.26 11.91
CA GLU A 12 -8.33 11.88 11.50
C GLU A 12 -6.87 11.75 11.05
N ARG A 13 -6.37 12.69 10.25
CA ARG A 13 -4.96 12.71 9.82
C ARG A 13 -4.00 12.87 11.00
N ARG A 14 -4.32 13.73 11.97
CA ARG A 14 -3.56 13.88 13.22
C ARG A 14 -3.61 12.60 14.05
N GLN A 15 -4.77 11.96 14.18
CA GLN A 15 -4.91 10.69 14.88
C GLN A 15 -4.14 9.56 14.18
N GLU A 16 -4.17 9.50 12.85
CA GLU A 16 -3.39 8.54 12.06
C GLU A 16 -1.88 8.79 12.23
N LEU A 17 -1.45 10.05 12.21
CA LEU A 17 -0.08 10.44 12.46
C LEU A 17 0.35 10.06 13.90
N ILE A 18 -0.45 10.40 14.91
CA ILE A 18 -0.18 10.04 16.32
C ILE A 18 -0.12 8.51 16.49
N LYS A 19 -1.04 7.76 15.87
CA LYS A 19 -1.01 6.29 15.93
C LYS A 19 0.27 5.73 15.29
N ARG A 20 0.74 6.30 14.17
CA ARG A 20 2.02 5.92 13.54
C ARG A 20 3.21 6.27 14.44
N LEU A 21 3.25 7.50 14.97
CA LEU A 21 4.28 7.98 15.90
C LEU A 21 4.41 7.05 17.12
N ASN A 22 3.28 6.71 17.75
CA ASN A 22 3.25 5.81 18.90
C ASN A 22 3.74 4.41 18.52
N LYS A 23 3.29 3.88 17.37
CA LYS A 23 3.70 2.56 16.89
C LYS A 23 5.20 2.47 16.63
N GLU A 24 5.80 3.50 16.05
CA GLU A 24 7.24 3.54 15.80
C GLU A 24 8.03 3.69 17.10
N HIS A 25 7.56 4.54 18.03
CA HIS A 25 8.18 4.69 19.35
C HIS A 25 8.18 3.39 20.17
N GLU A 26 7.07 2.63 20.12
CA GLU A 26 6.97 1.30 20.73
C GLU A 26 7.95 0.30 20.08
N GLY A 27 8.11 0.36 18.76
CA GLY A 27 9.08 -0.45 18.02
C GLY A 27 10.53 -0.17 18.42
N ILE A 28 10.90 1.09 18.62
CA ILE A 28 12.25 1.50 19.03
C ILE A 28 12.59 1.01 20.44
N LYS A 29 11.62 1.00 21.36
CA LYS A 29 11.85 0.57 22.75
C LYS A 29 12.02 -0.94 22.91
N GLY A 30 11.91 -1.72 21.84
CA GLY A 30 12.11 -3.17 21.85
C GLY A 30 11.14 -3.94 22.77
N SER A 31 10.12 -3.28 23.32
CA SER A 31 9.38 -3.76 24.49
C SER A 31 7.99 -4.32 24.18
N ALA A 32 7.48 -4.16 22.96
CA ALA A 32 6.21 -4.75 22.55
C ALA A 32 6.37 -5.54 21.25
N LYS A 33 6.39 -6.88 21.34
CA LYS A 33 6.13 -7.72 20.17
C LYS A 33 4.73 -7.35 19.67
N GLN A 34 4.64 -6.83 18.45
CA GLN A 34 3.34 -6.55 17.84
C GLN A 34 2.50 -7.84 17.93
N PRO A 35 1.21 -7.75 18.32
CA PRO A 35 0.35 -8.92 18.30
C PRO A 35 0.38 -9.51 16.89
N LYS A 36 0.71 -10.80 16.80
CA LYS A 36 0.75 -11.48 15.50
C LYS A 36 -0.67 -11.50 14.94
N LEU A 37 -0.85 -10.92 13.75
CA LEU A 37 -2.13 -10.88 13.05
C LEU A 37 -2.45 -12.27 12.47
N GLN A 38 -2.98 -13.16 13.30
CA GLN A 38 -3.15 -14.58 13.00
C GLN A 38 -4.59 -15.00 12.75
N ASN A 39 -5.53 -14.06 12.58
CA ASN A 39 -6.94 -14.40 12.39
C ASN A 39 -7.18 -15.33 11.17
N HIS A 40 -6.30 -15.29 10.17
CA HIS A 40 -6.35 -16.17 9.00
C HIS A 40 -6.12 -17.65 9.31
N THR A 41 -5.58 -18.01 10.49
CA THR A 41 -5.37 -19.41 10.88
C THR A 41 -6.58 -20.02 11.58
N GLN A 42 -7.62 -19.23 11.86
CA GLN A 42 -8.81 -19.65 12.57
C GLN A 42 -10.00 -19.79 11.62
N MET A 43 -10.77 -20.87 11.75
CA MET A 43 -12.02 -21.05 10.98
C MET A 43 -13.08 -20.01 11.34
N LYS A 44 -13.04 -19.49 12.56
CA LYS A 44 -13.94 -18.45 13.08
C LYS A 44 -13.18 -17.53 14.01
N PHE A 45 -13.34 -16.22 13.85
CA PHE A 45 -12.68 -15.23 14.69
C PHE A 45 -13.56 -13.99 14.89
N THR A 46 -13.23 -13.20 15.91
CA THR A 46 -13.92 -11.95 16.25
C THR A 46 -12.92 -10.81 16.33
N VAL A 47 -13.25 -9.68 15.72
CA VAL A 47 -12.45 -8.45 15.74
C VAL A 47 -13.30 -7.28 16.23
N ALA A 48 -12.64 -6.23 16.71
CA ALA A 48 -13.32 -4.98 16.99
C ALA A 48 -13.85 -4.37 15.69
N ASP A 49 -15.12 -3.98 15.68
CA ASP A 49 -15.73 -3.33 14.54
C ASP A 49 -15.15 -1.91 14.38
N LYS A 50 -14.62 -1.62 13.19
CA LYS A 50 -14.03 -0.31 12.88
C LYS A 50 -15.05 0.71 12.41
N ILE A 51 -16.26 0.27 12.05
CA ILE A 51 -17.38 1.12 11.62
C ILE A 51 -18.21 1.51 12.85
N VAL A 52 -18.51 0.54 13.72
CA VAL A 52 -19.30 0.77 14.94
C VAL A 52 -18.36 0.81 16.15
N SER A 53 -18.07 2.00 16.65
CA SER A 53 -17.20 2.19 17.82
C SER A 53 -17.68 1.36 19.02
N GLY A 54 -16.83 0.48 19.54
CA GLY A 54 -17.16 -0.45 20.64
C GLY A 54 -17.89 -1.73 20.20
N GLY A 55 -18.26 -1.84 18.92
CA GLY A 55 -18.86 -3.03 18.35
C GLY A 55 -17.84 -4.13 18.05
N LYS A 56 -18.35 -5.30 17.67
CA LYS A 56 -17.56 -6.46 17.26
C LYS A 56 -18.09 -7.02 15.94
N ALA A 57 -17.19 -7.47 15.08
CA ALA A 57 -17.52 -8.20 13.86
C ALA A 57 -17.03 -9.65 13.99
N ILE A 58 -17.89 -10.61 13.64
CA ILE A 58 -17.58 -12.04 13.70
C ILE A 58 -17.45 -12.55 12.27
N TYR A 59 -16.34 -13.22 11.99
CA TYR A 59 -16.04 -13.80 10.69
C TYR A 59 -15.91 -15.31 10.79
N GLU A 60 -16.33 -16.01 9.75
CA GLU A 60 -16.30 -17.48 9.65
C GLU A 60 -16.01 -17.89 8.21
N PHE A 61 -15.20 -18.93 8.02
CA PHE A 61 -14.98 -19.53 6.71
C PHE A 61 -16.12 -20.49 6.38
N TRP A 62 -16.94 -20.12 5.40
CA TRP A 62 -18.11 -20.87 4.95
C TRP A 62 -17.81 -21.76 3.74
N THR A 63 -18.44 -22.93 3.66
CA THR A 63 -18.41 -23.78 2.47
C THR A 63 -19.18 -23.15 1.31
N ALA A 64 -18.95 -23.63 0.09
CA ALA A 64 -19.69 -23.19 -1.09
C ALA A 64 -21.22 -23.28 -0.90
N ASP A 65 -21.73 -24.35 -0.28
CA ASP A 65 -23.16 -24.53 -0.02
C ASP A 65 -23.72 -23.48 0.93
N GLN A 66 -22.98 -23.10 1.97
CA GLN A 66 -23.38 -22.03 2.90
C GLN A 66 -23.41 -20.66 2.20
N VAL A 67 -22.42 -20.38 1.35
CA VAL A 67 -22.35 -19.13 0.55
C VAL A 67 -23.50 -19.06 -0.47
N ASN A 68 -23.80 -20.16 -1.15
CA ASN A 68 -24.89 -20.24 -2.11
C ASN A 68 -26.26 -20.11 -1.43
N SER A 69 -26.47 -20.80 -0.31
CA SER A 69 -27.74 -20.76 0.44
C SER A 69 -28.04 -19.38 1.05
N SER A 70 -27.00 -18.59 1.31
CA SER A 70 -27.11 -17.22 1.82
C SER A 70 -27.21 -16.16 0.73
N LYS A 71 -27.18 -16.56 -0.56
CA LYS A 71 -27.21 -15.68 -1.73
C LYS A 71 -26.06 -14.68 -1.81
N ILE A 72 -24.98 -14.92 -1.06
CA ILE A 72 -23.79 -14.06 -1.09
C ILE A 72 -23.06 -14.21 -2.44
N ALA A 73 -23.09 -15.40 -3.03
CA ALA A 73 -22.53 -15.66 -4.36
C ALA A 73 -23.18 -14.83 -5.47
N GLU A 74 -24.43 -14.38 -5.29
CA GLU A 74 -25.11 -13.55 -6.30
C GLU A 74 -24.38 -12.21 -6.52
N LEU A 75 -23.62 -11.72 -5.53
CA LEU A 75 -22.80 -10.51 -5.65
C LEU A 75 -21.65 -10.65 -6.67
N GLU A 76 -21.09 -11.85 -6.86
CA GLU A 76 -20.09 -12.08 -7.92
C GLU A 76 -20.72 -11.96 -9.31
N SER A 77 -21.95 -12.47 -9.47
CA SER A 77 -22.64 -12.55 -10.77
C SER A 77 -23.41 -11.29 -11.18
N THR A 78 -23.80 -10.47 -10.21
CA THR A 78 -24.64 -9.27 -10.44
C THR A 78 -23.88 -7.96 -10.35
N ALA A 79 -22.57 -8.01 -10.11
CA ALA A 79 -21.73 -6.83 -10.17
C ALA A 79 -21.86 -6.22 -11.57
N PRO A 80 -22.37 -4.97 -11.71
CA PRO A 80 -22.31 -4.30 -12.99
C PRO A 80 -20.86 -4.27 -13.46
N ALA A 81 -20.64 -4.38 -14.77
CA ALA A 81 -19.31 -4.19 -15.33
C ALA A 81 -18.69 -2.96 -14.67
N ALA A 82 -17.48 -3.11 -14.13
CA ALA A 82 -16.80 -2.01 -13.47
C ALA A 82 -16.94 -0.79 -14.38
N PRO A 83 -17.48 0.34 -13.88
CA PRO A 83 -17.56 1.54 -14.70
C PRO A 83 -16.17 1.71 -15.31
N GLN A 84 -16.10 1.89 -16.65
CA GLN A 84 -14.81 2.10 -17.32
C GLN A 84 -14.05 3.08 -16.46
N GLU A 85 -12.87 2.69 -15.97
CA GLU A 85 -12.09 3.56 -15.10
C GLU A 85 -11.98 4.88 -15.85
N GLU A 86 -12.71 5.89 -15.37
CA GLU A 86 -12.68 7.20 -15.97
C GLU A 86 -11.20 7.55 -15.97
N GLN A 87 -10.65 7.73 -17.18
CA GLN A 87 -9.29 8.19 -17.36
C GLN A 87 -9.10 9.32 -16.35
N THR A 88 -8.15 9.16 -15.43
CA THR A 88 -7.86 10.21 -14.45
C THR A 88 -7.85 11.51 -15.21
N ASP A 89 -8.74 12.44 -14.85
CA ASP A 89 -8.83 13.70 -15.57
C ASP A 89 -7.47 14.38 -15.44
N VAL A 90 -6.66 14.26 -16.50
CA VAL A 90 -5.27 14.71 -16.50
C VAL A 90 -5.25 16.22 -16.25
N GLU A 91 -6.32 16.93 -16.61
CA GLU A 91 -6.46 18.36 -16.31
C GLU A 91 -6.70 18.63 -14.83
N LEU A 92 -7.51 17.82 -14.14
CA LEU A 92 -7.63 17.89 -12.68
C LEU A 92 -6.29 17.54 -11.99
N PHE A 93 -5.56 16.58 -12.53
CA PHE A 93 -4.23 16.21 -12.04
C PHE A 93 -3.22 17.36 -12.22
N LYS A 94 -3.19 18.01 -13.39
CA LYS A 94 -2.39 19.21 -13.67
C LYS A 94 -2.75 20.35 -12.72
N LYS A 95 -4.04 20.60 -12.51
CA LYS A 95 -4.52 21.62 -11.57
C LYS A 95 -4.00 21.35 -10.15
N THR A 96 -4.06 20.10 -9.72
CA THR A 96 -3.51 19.68 -8.41
C THR A 96 -2.01 19.98 -8.31
N MET A 97 -1.23 19.70 -9.36
CA MET A 97 0.20 20.03 -9.38
C MET A 97 0.44 21.53 -9.23
N ILE A 98 -0.28 22.35 -10.00
CA ILE A 98 -0.16 23.82 -9.96
C ILE A 98 -0.51 24.37 -8.57
N GLU A 99 -1.58 23.87 -7.94
CA GLU A 99 -2.01 24.28 -6.60
C GLU A 99 -0.95 24.02 -5.52
N HIS A 100 -0.07 23.06 -5.78
CA HIS A 100 1.06 22.65 -4.93
C HIS A 100 2.41 23.18 -5.45
N ASN A 101 2.38 24.21 -6.31
CA ASN A 101 3.55 24.89 -6.87
C ASN A 101 4.48 23.98 -7.68
N ILE A 102 3.94 22.95 -8.34
CA ILE A 102 4.65 22.07 -9.26
C ILE A 102 4.25 22.47 -10.68
N ASP A 103 5.22 22.81 -11.53
CA ASP A 103 5.00 23.22 -12.92
C ASP A 103 4.78 22.01 -13.85
N PRO A 104 3.56 21.78 -14.38
CA PRO A 104 3.29 20.67 -15.28
C PRO A 104 4.01 20.76 -16.62
N SER A 105 4.47 21.94 -17.04
CA SER A 105 5.13 22.13 -18.34
C SER A 105 6.53 21.50 -18.42
N LEU A 106 7.11 21.14 -17.27
CA LEU A 106 8.41 20.47 -17.18
C LEU A 106 8.33 18.96 -17.42
N PHE A 107 7.13 18.38 -17.45
CA PHE A 107 6.93 16.95 -17.70
C PHE A 107 7.07 16.63 -19.19
N GLY A 108 7.63 15.46 -19.50
CA GLY A 108 7.91 15.04 -20.89
C GLY A 108 9.06 15.80 -21.57
N VAL A 109 9.74 16.71 -20.87
CA VAL A 109 10.89 17.45 -21.38
C VAL A 109 12.21 16.72 -21.06
N GLY A 110 13.01 16.44 -22.08
CA GLY A 110 14.33 15.81 -21.92
C GLY A 110 14.24 14.37 -21.41
N LYS A 111 14.73 14.12 -20.18
CA LYS A 111 14.67 12.81 -19.51
C LYS A 111 13.44 12.65 -18.59
N ALA A 112 12.64 13.72 -18.44
CA ALA A 112 11.43 13.67 -17.63
C ALA A 112 10.36 12.83 -18.31
N LYS A 113 9.60 12.09 -17.51
CA LYS A 113 8.44 11.33 -17.96
C LYS A 113 7.24 12.27 -18.20
N PRO A 114 6.29 11.91 -19.08
CA PRO A 114 5.05 12.66 -19.25
C PRO A 114 4.20 12.67 -17.97
N ILE A 115 3.37 13.70 -17.78
CA ILE A 115 2.52 13.82 -16.60
C ILE A 115 1.45 12.72 -16.56
N GLU A 116 1.01 12.25 -17.73
CA GLU A 116 0.08 11.14 -17.90
C GLU A 116 0.65 9.86 -17.27
N GLN A 117 1.97 9.66 -17.34
CA GLN A 117 2.61 8.51 -16.70
C GLN A 117 2.59 8.64 -15.18
N LEU A 118 2.75 9.84 -14.62
CA LEU A 118 2.61 10.06 -13.17
C LEU A 118 1.15 9.85 -12.72
N ALA A 119 0.20 10.40 -13.48
CA ALA A 119 -1.23 10.20 -13.21
C ALA A 119 -1.58 8.71 -13.22
N LEU A 120 -1.08 7.96 -14.22
CA LEU A 120 -1.25 6.51 -14.30
C LEU A 120 -0.60 5.79 -13.11
N GLU A 121 0.62 6.15 -12.70
CA GLU A 121 1.25 5.57 -11.50
C GLU A 121 0.41 5.79 -10.23
N VAL A 122 -0.26 6.94 -10.10
CA VAL A 122 -1.15 7.23 -8.96
C VAL A 122 -2.45 6.44 -9.07
N GLN A 123 -3.10 6.45 -10.24
CA GLN A 123 -4.34 5.72 -10.50
C GLN A 123 -4.19 4.22 -10.26
N THR A 124 -3.14 3.63 -10.83
CA THR A 124 -2.82 2.22 -10.67
C THR A 124 -2.32 1.88 -9.27
N GLY A 125 -2.01 2.87 -8.42
CA GLY A 125 -1.49 2.68 -7.07
C GLY A 125 -0.01 2.30 -6.99
N ALA A 126 0.74 2.36 -8.11
CA ALA A 126 2.18 2.17 -8.14
C ALA A 126 2.93 3.30 -7.39
N SER A 127 2.27 4.44 -7.19
CA SER A 127 2.67 5.48 -6.25
C SER A 127 1.44 6.16 -5.64
N ARG A 128 1.66 7.02 -4.64
CA ARG A 128 0.60 7.85 -4.04
C ARG A 128 1.06 9.29 -3.94
N LEU A 129 0.14 10.23 -3.98
CA LEU A 129 0.43 11.62 -3.62
C LEU A 129 0.01 11.88 -2.17
N MET A 130 0.94 12.41 -1.37
CA MET A 130 0.72 12.73 0.03
C MET A 130 1.19 14.16 0.30
N LEU A 131 0.59 14.81 1.29
CA LEU A 131 1.05 16.10 1.78
C LEU A 131 2.02 15.91 2.93
N ASP A 132 3.11 16.67 2.93
CA ASP A 132 3.92 16.83 4.12
C ASP A 132 3.20 17.74 5.12
N ALA A 133 2.90 17.23 6.32
CA ALA A 133 2.23 18.02 7.35
C ALA A 133 3.12 19.12 7.96
N THR A 134 4.42 19.13 7.68
CA THR A 134 5.37 20.13 8.21
C THR A 134 5.64 21.29 7.27
N GLU A 135 5.35 21.13 5.98
CA GLU A 135 5.63 22.12 4.93
C GLU A 135 4.35 22.46 4.16
N HIS A 136 4.00 23.74 4.13
CA HIS A 136 2.76 24.20 3.49
C HIS A 136 2.73 23.82 2.00
N LYS A 137 1.69 23.09 1.58
CA LYS A 137 1.47 22.65 0.19
C LYS A 137 2.59 21.78 -0.41
N LYS A 138 3.47 21.20 0.40
CA LYS A 138 4.47 20.27 -0.11
C LYS A 138 3.81 18.94 -0.47
N LEU A 139 3.60 18.72 -1.76
CA LEU A 139 3.10 17.47 -2.32
C LEU A 139 4.25 16.52 -2.61
N VAL A 140 4.13 15.29 -2.12
CA VAL A 140 5.17 14.27 -2.16
C VAL A 140 4.62 13.02 -2.84
N ARG A 141 5.37 12.50 -3.80
CA ARG A 141 5.12 11.20 -4.41
C ARG A 141 5.70 10.11 -3.52
N VAL A 142 4.87 9.19 -3.03
CA VAL A 142 5.28 8.10 -2.16
C VAL A 142 5.31 6.79 -2.94
N VAL A 143 6.42 6.06 -2.83
CA VAL A 143 6.62 4.76 -3.46
C VAL A 143 7.01 3.75 -2.40
N ASP A 144 6.29 2.63 -2.33
CA ASP A 144 6.68 1.52 -1.49
C ASP A 144 7.71 0.64 -2.22
N VAL A 145 8.78 0.27 -1.53
CA VAL A 145 9.89 -0.52 -2.07
C VAL A 145 10.17 -1.66 -1.10
N VAL A 146 10.40 -2.86 -1.63
CA VAL A 146 10.91 -3.98 -0.84
C VAL A 146 12.38 -4.16 -1.16
N VAL A 147 13.19 -4.33 -0.11
CA VAL A 147 14.63 -4.48 -0.19
C VAL A 147 15.03 -5.73 0.57
N LEU A 148 15.84 -6.60 -0.05
CA LEU A 148 16.29 -7.84 0.57
C LEU A 148 17.66 -7.66 1.21
N LYS A 149 17.76 -8.04 2.47
CA LYS A 149 19.02 -8.26 3.17
C LYS A 149 19.34 -9.74 3.16
N LEU A 150 19.74 -10.22 1.99
CA LEU A 150 20.01 -11.64 1.76
C LEU A 150 21.39 -12.03 2.32
N ARG A 151 21.44 -13.11 3.11
CA ARG A 151 22.64 -13.69 3.75
C ARG A 151 22.78 -15.18 3.43
N PRO A 152 24.01 -15.72 3.32
CA PRO A 152 24.20 -17.16 3.22
C PRO A 152 23.84 -17.84 4.56
N ALA A 153 23.25 -19.05 4.52
CA ALA A 153 23.13 -19.86 5.72
C ALA A 153 24.50 -20.34 6.21
N GLY A 154 24.60 -20.58 7.51
CA GLY A 154 25.74 -21.31 8.09
C GLY A 154 27.08 -20.58 8.02
N ALA A 155 27.11 -19.25 7.92
CA ALA A 155 28.34 -18.49 8.10
C ALA A 155 29.04 -18.96 9.39
N ALA A 156 30.29 -19.42 9.26
CA ALA A 156 31.05 -19.91 10.39
C ALA A 156 31.10 -18.82 11.47
N ALA A 157 31.04 -19.19 12.75
CA ALA A 157 31.04 -18.22 13.85
C ALA A 157 32.27 -17.28 13.85
N SER A 158 33.35 -17.69 13.16
CA SER A 158 34.58 -16.91 12.96
C SER A 158 34.54 -15.94 11.78
N GLU A 159 33.55 -16.01 10.88
CA GLU A 159 33.43 -15.13 9.71
C GLU A 159 32.41 -14.03 9.95
N ALA A 160 32.78 -12.80 9.55
CA ALA A 160 31.84 -11.68 9.58
C ALA A 160 30.66 -11.95 8.63
N PRO A 161 29.41 -11.68 9.05
CA PRO A 161 28.25 -11.94 8.22
C PRO A 161 28.31 -11.14 6.92
N ARG A 162 28.13 -11.83 5.79
CA ARG A 162 28.06 -11.23 4.46
C ARG A 162 26.62 -11.02 4.02
N LEU A 163 26.41 -10.05 3.15
CA LEU A 163 25.15 -9.72 2.49
C LEU A 163 25.37 -9.55 0.99
N LEU A 164 24.31 -9.83 0.22
CA LEU A 164 24.34 -9.66 -1.23
C LEU A 164 24.15 -8.18 -1.61
N ILE A 165 25.06 -7.65 -2.44
CA ILE A 165 25.03 -6.27 -2.96
C ILE A 165 24.89 -6.30 -4.48
N GLU A 166 23.97 -5.51 -5.05
CA GLU A 166 23.89 -5.18 -6.47
C GLU A 166 24.95 -4.11 -6.79
N MET A 167 25.96 -4.51 -7.57
CA MET A 167 27.15 -3.70 -7.87
C MET A 167 26.97 -2.82 -9.09
N GLU A 168 26.48 -3.41 -10.17
CA GLU A 168 26.34 -2.79 -11.49
C GLU A 168 25.12 -3.35 -12.21
N GLU A 169 24.54 -2.54 -13.09
CA GLU A 169 23.52 -2.93 -14.04
C GLU A 169 23.96 -2.59 -15.46
N LYS A 170 23.86 -3.57 -16.36
CA LYS A 170 24.14 -3.47 -17.79
C LYS A 170 22.83 -3.57 -18.58
N PHE A 171 22.54 -2.57 -19.39
CA PHE A 171 21.36 -2.52 -20.26
C PHE A 171 21.57 -3.38 -21.51
N PRO A 172 20.47 -3.77 -22.21
CA PRO A 172 20.55 -4.50 -23.48
C PRO A 172 21.40 -3.82 -24.56
N ASP A 173 21.47 -2.47 -24.53
CA ASP A 173 22.29 -1.66 -25.45
C ASP A 173 23.78 -1.61 -25.07
N GLY A 174 24.19 -2.32 -24.01
CA GLY A 174 25.56 -2.40 -23.54
C GLY A 174 25.99 -1.29 -22.58
N ARG A 175 25.19 -0.25 -22.36
CA ARG A 175 25.48 0.77 -21.33
C ARG A 175 25.52 0.12 -19.95
N THR A 176 26.39 0.60 -19.08
CA THR A 176 26.48 0.16 -17.68
C THR A 176 26.27 1.33 -16.72
N ARG A 177 25.78 1.03 -15.52
CA ARG A 177 25.75 1.99 -14.41
C ARG A 177 26.08 1.30 -13.08
N PRO A 178 26.91 1.92 -12.22
CA PRO A 178 27.07 1.43 -10.86
C PRO A 178 25.76 1.63 -10.09
N THR A 179 25.38 0.63 -9.28
CA THR A 179 24.16 0.67 -8.46
C THR A 179 24.47 0.74 -6.97
N LEU A 180 25.46 -0.05 -6.52
CA LEU A 180 25.98 -0.08 -5.14
C LEU A 180 24.89 -0.07 -4.06
N ARG A 181 23.96 -1.02 -4.12
CA ARG A 181 22.79 -1.08 -3.24
C ARG A 181 22.39 -2.51 -2.89
N LEU A 182 21.55 -2.66 -1.87
CA LEU A 182 20.86 -3.92 -1.60
C LEU A 182 19.87 -4.23 -2.75
N PRO A 183 19.69 -5.51 -3.13
CA PRO A 183 18.66 -5.91 -4.09
C PRO A 183 17.28 -5.46 -3.63
N GLY A 184 16.55 -4.77 -4.50
CA GLY A 184 15.25 -4.23 -4.15
C GLY A 184 14.51 -3.67 -5.35
N THR A 185 13.18 -3.65 -5.26
CA THR A 185 12.32 -3.13 -6.33
C THR A 185 11.06 -2.50 -5.75
N LYS A 186 10.35 -1.72 -6.58
CA LYS A 186 9.05 -1.16 -6.21
C LYS A 186 8.07 -2.29 -5.98
N ARG A 187 7.25 -2.16 -4.94
CA ARG A 187 6.13 -3.07 -4.70
C ARG A 187 5.01 -2.73 -5.66
N GLU A 188 4.54 -3.72 -6.40
CA GLU A 188 3.38 -3.54 -7.27
C GLU A 188 2.09 -3.42 -6.43
N PRO A 189 1.04 -2.76 -6.95
CA PRO A 189 -0.13 -2.44 -6.14
C PRO A 189 -0.86 -3.65 -5.57
N HIS A 190 -0.88 -4.76 -6.32
CA HIS A 190 -1.52 -6.03 -5.94
C HIS A 190 -0.62 -6.89 -5.03
N GLU A 191 0.67 -6.61 -4.96
CA GLU A 191 1.63 -7.37 -4.17
C GLU A 191 1.62 -6.98 -2.69
N ASN A 192 1.86 -7.96 -1.81
CA ASN A 192 2.39 -7.70 -0.47
C ASN A 192 3.93 -7.75 -0.49
N ALA A 193 4.54 -7.50 0.67
CA ALA A 193 6.00 -7.50 0.78
C ALA A 193 6.63 -8.87 0.45
N ARG A 194 5.93 -9.97 0.81
CA ARG A 194 6.33 -11.33 0.45
C ARG A 194 6.36 -11.56 -1.05
N GLN A 195 5.29 -11.24 -1.76
CA GLN A 195 5.20 -11.41 -3.21
C GLN A 195 6.28 -10.60 -3.93
N THR A 196 6.51 -9.34 -3.52
CA THR A 196 7.60 -8.54 -4.08
C THR A 196 8.97 -9.15 -3.78
N ALA A 197 9.19 -9.68 -2.57
CA ALA A 197 10.44 -10.37 -2.23
C ALA A 197 10.67 -11.64 -3.06
N GLU A 198 9.62 -12.46 -3.25
CA GLU A 198 9.61 -13.65 -4.12
C GLU A 198 9.91 -13.27 -5.57
N ARG A 199 9.36 -12.14 -6.06
CA ARG A 199 9.65 -11.60 -7.38
C ARG A 199 11.08 -11.10 -7.53
N ILE A 200 11.64 -10.42 -6.52
CA ILE A 200 13.06 -10.04 -6.53
C ILE A 200 13.93 -11.29 -6.67
N LEU A 201 13.68 -12.35 -5.88
CA LEU A 201 14.44 -13.59 -5.99
C LEU A 201 14.32 -14.20 -7.41
N SER A 202 13.09 -14.31 -7.91
CA SER A 202 12.82 -15.04 -9.15
C SER A 202 13.26 -14.27 -10.40
N GLU A 203 12.87 -13.00 -10.52
CA GLU A 203 13.07 -12.20 -11.74
C GLU A 203 14.39 -11.41 -11.74
N MET A 204 14.90 -11.00 -10.58
CA MET A 204 16.13 -10.21 -10.51
C MET A 204 17.36 -11.07 -10.22
N LEU A 205 17.22 -12.09 -9.36
CA LEU A 205 18.35 -12.89 -8.88
C LEU A 205 18.41 -14.28 -9.52
N ASN A 206 17.36 -14.73 -10.23
CA ASN A 206 17.21 -16.09 -10.73
C ASN A 206 17.40 -17.15 -9.61
N ILE A 207 16.93 -16.83 -8.40
CA ILE A 207 16.91 -17.71 -7.23
C ILE A 207 15.46 -18.12 -6.98
N LYS A 208 15.21 -19.41 -6.77
CA LYS A 208 13.85 -19.85 -6.46
C LYS A 208 13.48 -19.48 -5.03
N PRO A 209 12.27 -18.93 -4.76
CA PRO A 209 11.93 -18.46 -3.42
C PRO A 209 11.96 -19.52 -2.32
N GLU A 210 11.70 -20.79 -2.64
CA GLU A 210 11.76 -21.91 -1.69
C GLU A 210 13.16 -22.16 -1.10
N MET A 211 14.20 -21.57 -1.72
CA MET A 211 15.59 -21.67 -1.27
C MET A 211 15.96 -20.59 -0.25
N VAL A 212 15.01 -19.71 0.09
CA VAL A 212 15.24 -18.56 0.95
C VAL A 212 14.20 -18.53 2.06
N THR A 213 14.68 -18.45 3.30
CA THR A 213 13.86 -18.18 4.46
C THR A 213 13.74 -16.67 4.68
N PHE A 214 12.52 -16.16 4.75
CA PHE A 214 12.24 -14.73 4.99
C PHE A 214 11.85 -14.47 6.44
N ASP A 215 12.34 -13.37 7.02
CA ASP A 215 11.87 -12.85 8.30
C ASP A 215 10.97 -11.62 8.10
N PHE A 216 9.67 -11.86 7.92
CA PHE A 216 8.66 -10.79 7.91
C PHE A 216 8.22 -10.34 9.30
N SER A 217 8.72 -10.97 10.37
CA SER A 217 8.38 -10.59 11.74
C SER A 217 9.22 -9.40 12.23
N ASN A 218 10.43 -9.21 11.67
CA ASN A 218 11.36 -8.14 12.03
C ASN A 218 11.70 -7.22 10.84
N VAL A 219 10.70 -6.85 10.04
CA VAL A 219 10.88 -5.93 8.90
C VAL A 219 11.28 -4.54 9.39
N VAL A 220 12.43 -4.06 8.93
CA VAL A 220 12.88 -2.68 9.18
C VAL A 220 12.27 -1.76 8.13
N ARG A 221 11.63 -0.67 8.57
CA ARG A 221 11.08 0.35 7.66
C ARG A 221 11.95 1.59 7.64
N GLN A 222 12.21 2.11 6.44
CA GLN A 222 13.01 3.31 6.23
C GLN A 222 12.34 4.19 5.19
N GLU A 223 12.45 5.51 5.36
CA GLU A 223 12.02 6.47 4.34
C GLU A 223 13.24 7.18 3.78
N GLU A 224 13.30 7.33 2.46
CA GLU A 224 14.32 8.12 1.78
C GLU A 224 13.65 9.13 0.86
N GLU A 225 13.86 10.41 1.15
CA GLU A 225 13.35 11.53 0.36
C GLU A 225 14.40 11.98 -0.66
N ILE A 226 14.07 11.95 -1.95
CA ILE A 226 14.93 12.45 -3.04
C ILE A 226 14.11 13.20 -4.08
N ASP A 227 14.75 14.12 -4.80
CA ASP A 227 14.15 14.69 -6.01
C ASP A 227 14.05 13.63 -7.09
N SER A 228 12.88 13.52 -7.73
CA SER A 228 12.66 12.56 -8.81
C SER A 228 13.26 13.10 -10.11
N PRO A 229 14.29 12.48 -10.69
CA PRO A 229 14.79 12.90 -12.00
C PRO A 229 13.75 12.70 -13.11
N SER A 230 12.80 11.78 -12.89
CA SER A 230 11.74 11.47 -13.86
C SER A 230 10.52 12.38 -13.76
N PHE A 231 10.32 13.06 -12.64
CA PHE A 231 9.15 13.92 -12.40
C PHE A 231 9.63 15.24 -11.79
N PRO A 232 10.07 16.20 -12.61
CA PRO A 232 10.63 17.47 -12.15
C PRO A 232 9.68 18.21 -11.20
N GLY A 233 10.24 18.83 -10.15
CA GLY A 233 9.47 19.53 -9.11
C GLY A 233 8.72 18.61 -8.14
N VAL A 234 8.63 17.31 -8.41
CA VAL A 234 7.96 16.34 -7.53
C VAL A 234 8.98 15.63 -6.65
N ARG A 235 8.95 15.96 -5.36
CA ARG A 235 9.73 15.22 -4.36
C ARG A 235 9.19 13.80 -4.22
N THR A 236 10.07 12.82 -4.17
CA THR A 236 9.70 11.42 -3.96
C THR A 236 10.20 10.90 -2.63
N VAL A 237 9.31 10.26 -1.85
CA VAL A 237 9.65 9.50 -0.65
C VAL A 237 9.53 8.01 -0.94
N TYR A 238 10.64 7.30 -0.84
CA TYR A 238 10.71 5.85 -0.95
C TYR A 238 10.54 5.23 0.43
N ARG A 239 9.42 4.55 0.67
CA ARG A 239 9.15 3.76 1.86
C ARG A 239 9.70 2.35 1.66
N LYS A 240 10.89 2.11 2.17
CA LYS A 240 11.61 0.85 2.06
C LYS A 240 11.22 -0.09 3.20
N GLU A 241 10.75 -1.28 2.86
CA GLU A 241 10.65 -2.42 3.77
C GLU A 241 11.85 -3.32 3.55
N LEU A 242 12.79 -3.33 4.51
CA LEU A 242 13.99 -4.16 4.49
C LEU A 242 13.66 -5.49 5.16
N VAL A 243 13.75 -6.56 4.36
CA VAL A 243 13.43 -7.93 4.78
C VAL A 243 14.72 -8.71 4.94
N GLU A 244 14.98 -9.22 6.15
CA GLU A 244 16.09 -10.14 6.39
C GLU A 244 15.77 -11.50 5.74
N CYS A 245 16.73 -12.02 4.97
CA CYS A 245 16.56 -13.23 4.20
C CYS A 245 17.78 -14.13 4.36
N ILE A 246 17.58 -15.44 4.51
CA ILE A 246 18.65 -16.43 4.62
C ILE A 246 18.53 -17.44 3.48
N VAL A 247 19.58 -17.58 2.67
CA VAL A 247 19.68 -18.64 1.66
C VAL A 247 19.86 -19.97 2.37
N SER A 248 18.81 -20.79 2.43
CA SER A 248 18.72 -22.02 3.21
C SER A 248 18.94 -23.30 2.40
N THR A 249 19.14 -23.19 1.09
CA THR A 249 19.41 -24.34 0.21
C THR A 249 20.74 -25.03 0.52
N THR A 250 20.77 -26.35 0.37
CA THR A 250 21.96 -27.19 0.48
C THR A 250 22.50 -27.64 -0.88
N ASP A 251 21.85 -27.24 -1.99
CA ASP A 251 22.26 -27.60 -3.35
C ASP A 251 23.63 -26.97 -3.70
N PRO A 252 24.71 -27.78 -3.84
CA PRO A 252 26.04 -27.25 -4.10
C PRO A 252 26.17 -26.52 -5.43
N ALA A 253 25.43 -26.95 -6.47
CA ALA A 253 25.49 -26.33 -7.80
C ALA A 253 24.90 -24.93 -7.76
N LEU A 254 23.78 -24.79 -7.04
CA LEU A 254 23.15 -23.49 -6.86
C LEU A 254 23.97 -22.58 -5.95
N LEU A 255 24.49 -23.08 -4.83
CA LEU A 255 25.35 -22.30 -3.95
C LEU A 255 26.60 -21.79 -4.69
N LEU A 256 27.12 -22.57 -5.65
CA LEU A 256 28.18 -22.15 -6.56
C LEU A 256 27.69 -21.09 -7.56
N GLN A 257 26.51 -21.29 -8.17
CA GLN A 257 25.90 -20.36 -9.12
C GLN A 257 25.67 -18.96 -8.50
N VAL A 258 25.18 -18.91 -7.27
CA VAL A 258 24.97 -17.64 -6.54
C VAL A 258 26.23 -17.16 -5.82
N GLY A 259 27.39 -17.78 -6.06
CA GLY A 259 28.68 -17.27 -5.58
C GLY A 259 28.95 -17.43 -4.09
N ILE A 260 28.18 -18.26 -3.37
CA ILE A 260 28.35 -18.46 -1.92
C ILE A 260 29.59 -19.33 -1.64
N THR A 261 29.80 -20.43 -2.38
CA THR A 261 30.88 -21.40 -2.06
C THR A 261 32.27 -20.93 -2.47
N ASN A 262 32.37 -20.10 -3.50
CA ASN A 262 33.65 -19.61 -4.04
C ASN A 262 33.93 -18.15 -3.65
N ASN A 263 33.01 -17.52 -2.92
CA ASN A 263 33.04 -16.11 -2.56
C ASN A 263 33.27 -15.18 -3.78
N LYS A 264 32.71 -15.56 -4.93
CA LYS A 264 32.75 -14.75 -6.16
C LYS A 264 31.41 -14.07 -6.37
N GLY A 265 31.42 -12.94 -7.05
CA GLY A 265 30.20 -12.34 -7.55
C GLY A 265 29.54 -13.22 -8.63
N PHE A 266 28.25 -13.00 -8.84
CA PHE A 266 27.48 -13.63 -9.92
C PHE A 266 26.69 -12.57 -10.69
N GLN A 267 26.13 -12.96 -11.83
CA GLN A 267 25.28 -12.08 -12.63
C GLN A 267 23.94 -12.75 -12.92
N ALA A 268 22.89 -11.95 -13.04
CA ALA A 268 21.55 -12.41 -13.42
C ALA A 268 20.94 -11.43 -14.42
N ALA A 269 20.29 -11.96 -15.45
CA ALA A 269 19.50 -11.18 -16.39
C ALA A 269 18.04 -11.11 -15.91
N ASP A 270 17.44 -9.92 -15.94
CA ASP A 270 16.03 -9.72 -15.66
C ASP A 270 15.15 -9.94 -16.90
N SER A 271 13.82 -9.90 -16.72
CA SER A 271 12.83 -10.08 -17.79
C SER A 271 12.89 -9.01 -18.89
N SER A 272 13.53 -7.87 -18.62
CA SER A 272 13.76 -6.79 -19.60
C SER A 272 15.11 -6.93 -20.32
N GLY A 273 15.88 -7.98 -20.02
CA GLY A 273 17.20 -8.24 -20.59
C GLY A 273 18.32 -7.41 -19.96
N ASN A 274 18.08 -6.70 -18.85
CA ASN A 274 19.17 -6.06 -18.12
C ASN A 274 19.96 -7.10 -17.34
N THR A 275 21.28 -7.07 -17.43
CA THR A 275 22.16 -7.93 -16.64
C THR A 275 22.64 -7.19 -15.41
N LYS A 276 22.36 -7.72 -14.23
CA LYS A 276 22.81 -7.19 -12.94
C LYS A 276 23.96 -8.03 -12.40
N MET A 277 24.94 -7.37 -11.78
CA MET A 277 26.12 -8.00 -11.18
C MET A 277 26.04 -7.87 -9.67
N PHE A 278 26.29 -8.97 -8.96
CA PHE A 278 26.14 -9.05 -7.50
C PHE A 278 27.40 -9.57 -6.83
N GLU A 279 27.68 -9.11 -5.62
CA GLU A 279 28.81 -9.55 -4.80
C GLU A 279 28.38 -9.75 -3.33
N TRP A 280 28.97 -10.76 -2.66
CA TRP A 280 28.79 -11.00 -1.22
C TRP A 280 29.82 -10.21 -0.41
N MET A 281 29.34 -9.24 0.36
CA MET A 281 30.18 -8.34 1.15
C MET A 281 29.82 -8.37 2.61
N THR A 282 30.80 -8.21 3.49
CA THR A 282 30.55 -7.82 4.88
C THR A 282 29.92 -6.42 4.93
N GLU A 283 29.23 -6.09 6.02
CA GLU A 283 28.65 -4.74 6.19
C GLU A 283 29.72 -3.65 6.06
N ARG A 284 30.92 -3.88 6.62
CA ARG A 284 32.05 -2.95 6.55
C ARG A 284 32.55 -2.73 5.11
N GLU A 285 32.63 -3.78 4.30
CA GLU A 285 33.02 -3.67 2.89
C GLU A 285 31.96 -2.93 2.07
N ALA A 286 30.68 -3.22 2.32
CA ALA A 286 29.58 -2.53 1.65
C ALA A 286 29.56 -1.03 2.03
N GLU A 287 29.71 -0.70 3.31
CA GLU A 287 29.79 0.69 3.79
C GLU A 287 31.00 1.43 3.24
N SER A 288 32.16 0.78 3.09
CA SER A 288 33.35 1.41 2.49
C SER A 288 33.15 1.73 1.00
N LYS A 289 32.29 0.96 0.31
CA LYS A 289 31.79 1.25 -1.04
C LYS A 289 30.57 2.19 -1.05
N GLN A 290 30.26 2.84 0.07
CA GLN A 290 29.13 3.77 0.24
C GLN A 290 27.74 3.16 0.01
N VAL A 291 27.60 1.83 0.17
CA VAL A 291 26.30 1.17 0.11
C VAL A 291 25.46 1.61 1.32
N LYS A 292 24.27 2.14 1.08
CA LYS A 292 23.33 2.53 2.14
C LYS A 292 22.65 1.31 2.76
N LEU A 293 23.26 0.71 3.79
CA LEU A 293 22.69 -0.44 4.52
C LEU A 293 21.61 -0.05 5.53
N LYS A 294 21.66 1.20 5.99
CA LYS A 294 20.71 1.84 6.89
C LYS A 294 20.53 3.29 6.45
N VAL A 295 19.31 3.81 6.50
CA VAL A 295 19.08 5.25 6.36
C VAL A 295 19.37 5.91 7.71
N VAL A 296 20.34 6.83 7.73
CA VAL A 296 20.66 7.64 8.91
C VAL A 296 19.58 8.72 9.05
N GLY A 297 18.88 8.76 10.19
CA GLY A 297 17.90 9.81 10.49
C GLY A 297 16.47 9.50 10.05
N SER A 298 15.97 8.28 10.30
CA SER A 298 14.56 7.94 10.05
C SER A 298 13.63 8.78 10.96
N ASN A 299 13.31 9.98 10.51
CA ASN A 299 12.23 10.77 11.09
C ASN A 299 10.92 10.06 10.77
N ILE A 300 10.00 10.11 11.73
CA ILE A 300 8.67 9.54 11.55
C ILE A 300 7.98 10.31 10.44
N SER A 301 7.44 9.60 9.46
CA SER A 301 6.80 10.20 8.28
C SER A 301 5.68 11.15 8.68
N THR A 302 5.87 12.45 8.44
CA THR A 302 4.84 13.49 8.60
C THR A 302 3.85 13.51 7.43
N LEU A 303 4.07 12.63 6.46
CA LEU A 303 3.21 12.53 5.28
C LEU A 303 1.81 12.07 5.66
N VAL A 304 0.82 12.85 5.26
CA VAL A 304 -0.60 12.57 5.41
C VAL A 304 -1.29 12.62 4.06
N ARG A 305 -2.47 12.00 3.95
CA ARG A 305 -3.23 12.07 2.70
C ARG A 305 -3.68 13.51 2.44
N ALA A 306 -3.66 13.91 1.17
CA ALA A 306 -4.30 15.15 0.76
C ALA A 306 -5.80 15.03 1.04
N PRO A 307 -6.45 16.05 1.64
CA PRO A 307 -7.89 16.04 1.75
C PRO A 307 -8.45 16.20 0.34
N ILE A 308 -9.27 15.24 -0.09
CA ILE A 308 -9.94 15.29 -1.38
C ILE A 308 -11.39 15.54 -1.03
N GLY A 309 -12.04 16.61 -1.48
CA GLY A 309 -13.46 16.85 -1.18
C GLY A 309 -13.77 18.29 -0.75
N MET A 310 -15.00 18.48 -0.24
CA MET A 310 -15.56 19.78 0.17
C MET A 310 -15.84 19.77 1.68
N ASP A 311 -15.51 20.86 2.37
CA ASP A 311 -16.00 21.08 3.73
C ASP A 311 -17.51 21.36 3.76
N GLU A 312 -18.10 21.45 4.95
CA GLU A 312 -19.55 21.56 5.12
C GLU A 312 -20.13 22.81 4.44
N GLU A 313 -19.41 23.94 4.45
CA GLU A 313 -19.84 25.20 3.83
C GLU A 313 -19.76 25.12 2.30
N ALA A 314 -18.61 24.71 1.77
CA ALA A 314 -18.43 24.51 0.33
C ALA A 314 -19.39 23.44 -0.22
N LEU A 315 -19.66 22.38 0.55
CA LEU A 315 -20.64 21.37 0.21
C LEU A 315 -22.07 21.92 0.19
N ALA A 316 -22.45 22.73 1.19
CA ALA A 316 -23.77 23.36 1.23
C ALA A 316 -24.00 24.22 -0.01
N ASP A 317 -23.01 25.04 -0.38
CA ASP A 317 -23.10 25.92 -1.53
C ASP A 317 -23.08 25.15 -2.85
N HIS A 318 -22.29 24.08 -2.94
CA HIS A 318 -22.31 23.18 -4.08
C HIS A 318 -23.70 22.55 -4.26
N LEU A 319 -24.28 21.99 -3.20
CA LEU A 319 -25.61 21.37 -3.24
C LEU A 319 -26.70 22.38 -3.64
N LYS A 320 -26.67 23.61 -3.10
CA LYS A 320 -27.58 24.69 -3.52
C LYS A 320 -27.43 25.00 -5.00
N GLY A 321 -26.20 25.06 -5.51
CA GLY A 321 -25.92 25.24 -6.93
C GLY A 321 -26.47 24.11 -7.82
N LEU A 322 -26.62 22.91 -7.26
CA LEU A 322 -27.30 21.79 -7.90
C LEU A 322 -28.82 21.76 -7.68
N GLY A 323 -29.39 22.76 -6.98
CA GLY A 323 -30.81 22.83 -6.64
C GLY A 323 -31.23 21.88 -5.50
N VAL A 324 -30.28 21.34 -4.73
CA VAL A 324 -30.52 20.48 -3.57
C VAL A 324 -30.52 21.32 -2.30
N ASP A 325 -31.58 21.24 -1.49
CA ASP A 325 -31.66 21.94 -0.19
C ASP A 325 -30.82 21.23 0.89
N PRO A 326 -29.71 21.84 1.37
CA PRO A 326 -28.89 21.23 2.42
C PRO A 326 -29.63 21.07 3.75
N SER A 327 -30.73 21.80 3.99
CA SER A 327 -31.52 21.73 5.23
C SER A 327 -32.25 20.41 5.43
N LEU A 328 -32.31 19.56 4.39
CA LEU A 328 -32.91 18.23 4.45
C LEU A 328 -31.97 17.18 5.06
N TYR A 329 -30.66 17.44 5.11
CA TYR A 329 -29.69 16.52 5.71
C TYR A 329 -29.86 16.47 7.24
N GLY A 330 -29.75 15.26 7.81
CA GLY A 330 -29.94 15.01 9.25
C GLY A 330 -31.40 14.83 9.69
N LYS A 331 -32.36 14.84 8.76
CA LYS A 331 -33.78 14.56 9.02
C LYS A 331 -34.15 13.14 8.59
N ASP A 332 -35.13 12.54 9.25
CA ASP A 332 -35.74 11.25 8.87
C ASP A 332 -34.74 10.09 8.68
N GLY A 333 -33.67 10.08 9.48
CA GLY A 333 -32.61 9.08 9.41
C GLY A 333 -31.59 9.29 8.28
N ALA A 334 -31.70 10.39 7.51
CA ALA A 334 -30.67 10.81 6.59
C ALA A 334 -29.41 11.25 7.33
N LYS A 335 -28.26 11.09 6.67
CA LYS A 335 -26.98 11.61 7.17
C LYS A 335 -27.05 13.12 7.30
N THR A 336 -26.36 13.65 8.31
CA THR A 336 -26.11 15.08 8.46
C THR A 336 -25.20 15.59 7.34
N LEU A 337 -25.26 16.90 7.05
CA LEU A 337 -24.40 17.51 6.04
C LEU A 337 -22.92 17.38 6.43
N LYS A 338 -22.64 17.50 7.72
CA LYS A 338 -21.33 17.24 8.32
C LYS A 338 -20.82 15.83 8.07
N GLU A 339 -21.66 14.80 8.24
CA GLU A 339 -21.28 13.42 7.91
C GLU A 339 -20.99 13.26 6.42
N PHE A 340 -21.81 13.88 5.55
CA PHE A 340 -21.59 13.80 4.12
C PHE A 340 -20.31 14.52 3.68
N SER A 341 -20.03 15.72 4.20
CA SER A 341 -18.74 16.40 4.00
C SER A 341 -17.57 15.58 4.53
N SER A 342 -17.73 14.92 5.68
CA SER A 342 -16.71 14.02 6.21
C SER A 342 -16.44 12.83 5.28
N GLU A 343 -17.47 12.25 4.67
CA GLU A 343 -17.32 11.19 3.65
C GLU A 343 -16.61 11.72 2.41
N LEU A 344 -16.96 12.91 1.93
CA LEU A 344 -16.28 13.55 0.80
C LEU A 344 -14.81 13.80 1.11
N ILE A 345 -14.47 14.42 2.25
CA ILE A 345 -13.08 14.74 2.66
C ILE A 345 -12.22 13.49 2.84
N LYS A 346 -12.80 12.41 3.40
CA LYS A 346 -12.15 11.09 3.47
C LYS A 346 -12.10 10.41 2.10
N GLY A 347 -12.86 10.94 1.16
CA GLY A 347 -13.05 10.46 -0.18
C GLY A 347 -13.72 9.09 -0.26
N GLU A 348 -14.49 8.75 0.77
CA GLU A 348 -15.38 7.59 0.75
C GLU A 348 -16.50 7.74 -0.29
N THR A 349 -16.71 8.96 -0.78
CA THR A 349 -17.75 9.33 -1.72
C THR A 349 -17.25 10.46 -2.62
N ARG A 350 -17.73 10.53 -3.86
CA ARG A 350 -17.48 11.62 -4.80
C ARG A 350 -18.76 12.05 -5.52
N PHE A 351 -18.78 13.27 -6.05
CA PHE A 351 -19.79 13.67 -7.03
C PHE A 351 -19.39 13.14 -8.41
N GLY A 352 -20.38 12.73 -9.19
CA GLY A 352 -20.23 12.29 -10.58
C GLY A 352 -21.42 12.75 -11.41
N LYS A 353 -21.35 12.49 -12.73
CA LYS A 353 -22.46 12.71 -13.65
C LYS A 353 -23.00 11.36 -14.12
N GLY A 354 -24.30 11.17 -14.05
CA GLY A 354 -24.97 10.04 -14.68
C GLY A 354 -24.97 10.16 -16.19
N ALA A 355 -25.31 9.07 -16.89
CA ALA A 355 -25.39 9.05 -18.36
C ALA A 355 -26.33 10.14 -18.94
N ASN A 356 -27.32 10.57 -18.16
CA ASN A 356 -28.29 11.60 -18.55
C ASN A 356 -27.89 13.02 -18.10
N GLY A 357 -26.69 13.21 -17.54
CA GLY A 357 -26.22 14.51 -17.01
C GLY A 357 -26.67 14.83 -15.58
N ASP A 358 -27.46 13.95 -14.97
CA ASP A 358 -27.88 14.05 -13.57
C ASP A 358 -26.68 14.00 -12.62
N ASN A 359 -26.75 14.70 -11.50
CA ASN A 359 -25.71 14.64 -10.48
C ASN A 359 -25.86 13.37 -9.66
N LEU A 360 -24.81 12.56 -9.61
CA LEU A 360 -24.75 11.34 -8.82
C LEU A 360 -23.78 11.51 -7.66
N VAL A 361 -24.12 10.86 -6.55
CA VAL A 361 -23.20 10.64 -5.45
C VAL A 361 -22.65 9.22 -5.62
N VAL A 362 -21.40 9.12 -6.03
CA VAL A 362 -20.75 7.86 -6.36
C VAL A 362 -19.96 7.37 -5.15
N THR A 363 -20.26 6.17 -4.68
CA THR A 363 -19.48 5.45 -3.68
C THR A 363 -19.00 4.16 -4.29
N GLU A 364 -17.69 3.98 -4.32
CA GLU A 364 -17.07 2.75 -4.79
C GLU A 364 -16.79 1.86 -3.59
N VAL A 365 -17.19 0.59 -3.67
CA VAL A 365 -17.00 -0.37 -2.58
C VAL A 365 -16.09 -1.48 -3.09
N VAL A 366 -15.02 -1.74 -2.36
CA VAL A 366 -14.17 -2.91 -2.57
C VAL A 366 -14.67 -4.00 -1.65
N VAL A 367 -15.12 -5.09 -2.27
CA VAL A 367 -15.57 -6.31 -1.59
C VAL A 367 -14.52 -7.39 -1.83
N LEU A 368 -14.14 -8.10 -0.76
CA LEU A 368 -13.11 -9.13 -0.81
C LEU A 368 -13.71 -10.52 -0.76
N ILE A 369 -13.21 -11.35 -1.66
CA ILE A 369 -13.51 -12.78 -1.70
C ILE A 369 -12.25 -13.49 -1.27
N ILE A 370 -12.17 -13.79 0.03
CA ILE A 370 -10.98 -14.39 0.63
C ILE A 370 -11.24 -15.88 0.79
N ARG A 371 -10.44 -16.69 0.11
CA ARG A 371 -10.46 -18.15 0.18
C ARG A 371 -9.19 -18.65 0.88
N ASN A 372 -9.30 -19.76 1.60
CA ASN A 372 -8.12 -20.48 2.08
C ASN A 372 -7.64 -21.46 0.98
N ASP A 373 -6.68 -22.35 1.29
CA ASP A 373 -6.23 -23.38 0.35
C ASP A 373 -7.33 -24.41 -0.03
N GLY A 374 -8.50 -24.33 0.60
CA GLY A 374 -9.68 -25.12 0.31
C GLY A 374 -10.84 -24.32 -0.32
N PRO A 375 -12.03 -24.93 -0.47
CA PRO A 375 -13.17 -24.32 -1.14
C PRO A 375 -14.01 -23.41 -0.20
N THR A 376 -13.45 -22.90 0.89
CA THR A 376 -14.21 -22.04 1.82
C THR A 376 -13.97 -20.56 1.57
N THR A 377 -14.98 -19.74 1.85
CA THR A 377 -14.95 -18.29 1.67
C THR A 377 -15.16 -17.60 3.02
N LEU A 378 -14.35 -16.59 3.32
CA LEU A 378 -14.49 -15.80 4.54
C LEU A 378 -15.73 -14.91 4.48
N VAL A 379 -16.64 -15.07 5.42
CA VAL A 379 -17.90 -14.32 5.51
C VAL A 379 -17.97 -13.63 6.87
N GLN A 380 -18.37 -12.36 6.90
CA GLN A 380 -18.81 -11.71 8.12
C GLN A 380 -20.20 -12.22 8.46
N THR A 381 -20.33 -13.02 9.51
CA THR A 381 -21.60 -13.68 9.86
C THR A 381 -22.44 -12.86 10.82
N HIS A 382 -21.80 -12.09 11.70
CA HIS A 382 -22.49 -11.28 12.70
C HIS A 382 -21.80 -9.94 12.91
N GLN A 383 -22.58 -8.97 13.35
CA GLN A 383 -22.12 -7.68 13.87
C GLN A 383 -22.81 -7.45 15.22
N VAL A 384 -22.03 -7.25 16.28
CA VAL A 384 -22.53 -7.01 17.64
C VAL A 384 -22.32 -5.54 17.97
N SER A 385 -23.39 -4.81 18.28
CA SER A 385 -23.31 -3.41 18.68
C SER A 385 -22.73 -3.27 20.10
N PRO A 386 -22.37 -2.04 20.53
CA PRO A 386 -21.97 -1.78 21.91
C PRO A 386 -23.06 -2.10 22.94
N SER A 387 -24.35 -2.00 22.55
CA SER A 387 -25.50 -2.39 23.38
C SER A 387 -25.70 -3.91 23.47
N GLY A 388 -24.97 -4.70 22.68
CA GLY A 388 -25.11 -6.15 22.61
C GLY A 388 -26.09 -6.65 21.56
N ASP A 389 -26.69 -5.74 20.77
CA ASP A 389 -27.61 -6.11 19.68
C ASP A 389 -26.85 -6.83 18.57
N ILE A 390 -27.42 -7.93 18.09
CA ILE A 390 -26.78 -8.78 17.09
C ILE A 390 -27.48 -8.61 15.74
N ASN A 391 -26.72 -8.19 14.73
CA ASN A 391 -27.12 -8.21 13.34
C ASN A 391 -26.50 -9.42 12.64
N SER A 392 -27.32 -10.40 12.27
CA SER A 392 -26.91 -11.67 11.65
C SER A 392 -27.07 -11.68 10.13
N LYS A 393 -26.99 -10.53 9.45
CA LYS A 393 -27.02 -10.46 7.98
C LYS A 393 -25.62 -10.78 7.43
N PRO A 394 -25.39 -11.98 6.87
CA PRO A 394 -24.06 -12.37 6.45
C PRO A 394 -23.65 -11.58 5.22
N ARG A 395 -22.38 -11.19 5.15
CA ARG A 395 -21.82 -10.39 4.05
C ARG A 395 -20.34 -10.68 3.85
N LEU A 396 -19.83 -10.44 2.64
CA LEU A 396 -18.40 -10.48 2.39
C LEU A 396 -17.71 -9.29 3.08
N PRO A 397 -16.44 -9.45 3.50
CA PRO A 397 -15.63 -8.33 3.97
C PRO A 397 -15.55 -7.26 2.87
N GLY A 398 -15.83 -6.01 3.21
CA GLY A 398 -15.76 -4.93 2.26
C GLY A 398 -15.72 -3.57 2.93
N ALA A 399 -15.20 -2.59 2.21
CA ALA A 399 -15.17 -1.20 2.62
C ALA A 399 -15.22 -0.27 1.41
N LYS A 400 -15.64 0.98 1.64
CA LYS A 400 -15.58 2.01 0.61
C LYS A 400 -14.13 2.29 0.20
N ARG A 401 -13.88 2.35 -1.11
CA ARG A 401 -12.61 2.81 -1.70
C ARG A 401 -12.45 4.29 -1.42
N ARG A 402 -11.21 4.71 -1.14
CA ARG A 402 -10.85 6.13 -1.02
C ARG A 402 -10.29 6.61 -2.36
N PRO A 403 -10.34 7.89 -2.73
CA PRO A 403 -9.97 8.36 -4.06
C PRO A 403 -8.45 8.36 -4.24
N ASP A 404 -7.70 8.35 -3.13
CA ASP A 404 -6.25 8.17 -3.11
C ASP A 404 -5.83 6.68 -2.99
N GLU A 405 -6.78 5.76 -3.06
CA GLU A 405 -6.57 4.32 -3.09
C GLU A 405 -7.10 3.74 -4.40
N ASN A 406 -6.33 2.82 -4.98
CA ASN A 406 -6.91 1.86 -5.91
C ASN A 406 -7.59 0.71 -5.13
N GLN A 407 -8.20 -0.22 -5.85
CA GLN A 407 -8.84 -1.41 -5.30
C GLN A 407 -7.90 -2.27 -4.45
N PHE A 408 -6.64 -2.41 -4.85
CA PHE A 408 -5.67 -3.25 -4.14
C PHE A 408 -5.27 -2.63 -2.79
N LEU A 409 -5.01 -1.33 -2.74
CA LEU A 409 -4.69 -0.60 -1.51
C LEU A 409 -5.87 -0.63 -0.54
N SER A 410 -7.10 -0.48 -1.05
CA SER A 410 -8.32 -0.67 -0.25
C SER A 410 -8.44 -2.10 0.27
N ALA A 411 -8.17 -3.12 -0.55
CA ALA A 411 -8.17 -4.51 -0.13
C ALA A 411 -7.16 -4.78 1.00
N ARG A 412 -5.92 -4.32 0.83
CA ARG A 412 -4.85 -4.39 1.84
C ARG A 412 -5.24 -3.68 3.13
N ARG A 413 -5.93 -2.54 3.04
CA ARG A 413 -6.49 -1.83 4.20
C ARG A 413 -7.55 -2.65 4.93
N ILE A 414 -8.48 -3.30 4.21
CA ILE A 414 -9.50 -4.18 4.80
C ILE A 414 -8.83 -5.35 5.51
N ILE A 415 -7.92 -6.07 4.84
CA ILE A 415 -7.19 -7.22 5.41
C ILE A 415 -6.49 -6.84 6.72
N LYS A 416 -5.74 -5.73 6.72
CA LYS A 416 -4.94 -5.34 7.88
C LYS A 416 -5.73 -4.67 8.99
N ARG A 417 -6.62 -3.72 8.65
CA ARG A 417 -7.30 -2.89 9.65
C ARG A 417 -8.64 -3.45 10.10
N GLN A 418 -9.39 -4.10 9.20
CA GLN A 418 -10.72 -4.64 9.52
C GLN A 418 -10.65 -6.11 9.92
N LEU A 419 -9.89 -6.93 9.19
CA LEU A 419 -9.80 -8.36 9.47
C LEU A 419 -8.69 -8.72 10.47
N GLU A 420 -7.76 -7.79 10.72
CA GLU A 420 -6.58 -8.01 11.58
C GLU A 420 -5.82 -9.29 11.15
N ILE A 421 -5.69 -9.46 9.83
CA ILE A 421 -4.94 -10.54 9.18
C ILE A 421 -3.58 -9.99 8.74
N ASP A 422 -2.53 -10.80 8.87
CA ASP A 422 -1.21 -10.49 8.31
C ASP A 422 -1.30 -10.36 6.79
N ASP A 423 -0.93 -9.20 6.29
CA ASP A 423 -0.95 -8.89 4.87
C ASP A 423 -0.08 -9.84 4.04
N ASN A 424 1.03 -10.33 4.61
CA ASN A 424 1.92 -11.29 3.97
C ASN A 424 1.35 -12.71 3.92
N ALA A 425 0.21 -12.96 4.57
CA ALA A 425 -0.52 -14.24 4.50
C ALA A 425 -1.61 -14.25 3.42
N VAL A 426 -1.90 -13.11 2.77
CA VAL A 426 -2.93 -13.00 1.74
C VAL A 426 -2.30 -12.58 0.42
N ARG A 427 -2.48 -13.41 -0.61
CA ARG A 427 -2.16 -13.08 -2.00
C ARG A 427 -3.41 -12.50 -2.67
N ILE A 428 -3.27 -11.36 -3.33
CA ILE A 428 -4.35 -10.77 -4.13
C ILE A 428 -4.02 -11.07 -5.60
N SER A 429 -4.98 -11.69 -6.29
CA SER A 429 -4.95 -11.92 -7.73
C SER A 429 -5.07 -10.58 -8.47
N GLY A 430 -4.24 -10.38 -9.49
CA GLY A 430 -4.24 -9.16 -10.32
C GLY A 430 -5.07 -9.30 -11.60
N ASP A 431 -5.55 -10.51 -11.85
CA ASP A 431 -6.35 -10.99 -12.98
C ASP A 431 -7.85 -10.73 -12.84
#